data_AF-A0A8C7A389-F1
#
_entry.id   AF-A0A8C7A389-F1
#
_cell.length_a   1.000
_cell.length_b   1.000
_cell.length_c   1.000
_cell.angle_alpha   90.00
_cell.angle_beta   90.00
_cell.angle_gamma   90.00
#
_symmetry.space_group_name_H-M   'P 1'
#
loop_
_entity.id
_entity.type
_entity.pdbx_description
1 polymer ?
#
loop_
_entity_poly.entity_id
_entity_poly.type
_entity_poly.pdbx_seq_one_letter_code
_entity_poly.pdbx_strand_id
1 'polypeptide(L)'
;MGLPRTLYGAAPHFLWVCPTHSVGRCSEGEFYRAALEHCRSYNARLCAERSLRLPFLDAQTGVAQGNCYIWMEKTHRGPGLSPGQLYSYPARCWRKRRRLHILEDPRL
;
A
#
# COMPACT_ATOMS: atom_id res chain seq x y z
N MET A 1 9.87 6.86 -40.13
CA MET A 1 10.41 6.35 -38.85
C MET A 1 9.43 6.78 -37.75
N GLY A 2 8.26 6.15 -37.63
CA GLY A 2 8.02 4.97 -36.79
C GLY A 2 7.88 5.44 -35.33
N LEU A 3 6.71 5.56 -34.70
CA LEU A 3 5.50 4.73 -34.69
C LEU A 3 4.27 5.60 -34.32
N PRO A 4 3.06 5.30 -34.81
CA PRO A 4 1.82 5.60 -34.10
C PRO A 4 1.32 4.35 -33.33
N ARG A 5 0.39 4.58 -32.39
CA ARG A 5 -0.43 3.60 -31.63
C ARG A 5 0.11 3.17 -30.27
N THR A 6 -0.28 3.90 -29.23
CA THR A 6 -0.81 3.22 -28.03
C THR A 6 -2.31 3.11 -28.23
N LEU A 7 -2.75 1.97 -28.77
CA LEU A 7 -4.11 1.49 -28.53
C LEU A 7 -4.23 1.38 -27.02
N TYR A 8 -5.02 2.28 -26.42
CA TYR A 8 -5.56 2.03 -25.09
C TYR A 8 -6.27 0.69 -25.19
N GLY A 9 -5.65 -0.34 -24.60
CA GLY A 9 -6.21 -1.67 -24.53
C GLY A 9 -7.59 -1.55 -23.95
N ALA A 10 -8.58 -2.01 -24.73
CA ALA A 10 -9.95 -2.15 -24.31
C ALA A 10 -9.96 -2.80 -22.92
N ALA A 11 -10.39 -2.04 -21.92
CA ALA A 11 -10.83 -2.64 -20.67
C ALA A 11 -11.86 -3.70 -21.07
N PRO A 12 -11.72 -4.97 -20.65
CA PRO A 12 -12.79 -5.91 -20.84
C PRO A 12 -14.01 -5.28 -20.19
N HIS A 13 -15.05 -5.05 -20.99
CA HIS A 13 -16.40 -4.78 -20.52
C HIS A 13 -16.80 -5.98 -19.65
N PHE A 14 -16.34 -6.01 -18.40
CA PHE A 14 -17.06 -6.67 -17.33
C PHE A 14 -18.29 -5.80 -17.13
N LEU A 15 -19.28 -6.06 -18.00
CA LEU A 15 -20.67 -5.84 -17.66
C LEU A 15 -20.85 -6.53 -16.31
N TRP A 16 -20.84 -5.73 -15.26
CA TRP A 16 -21.48 -6.14 -14.03
C TRP A 16 -22.96 -6.20 -14.39
N VAL A 17 -23.37 -7.36 -14.92
CA VAL A 17 -24.76 -7.66 -15.17
C VAL A 17 -25.37 -7.67 -13.78
N CYS A 18 -25.96 -6.54 -13.39
CA CYS A 18 -26.87 -6.48 -12.25
C CYS A 18 -27.86 -7.62 -12.47
N PRO A 19 -27.86 -8.69 -11.66
CA PRO A 19 -28.85 -9.73 -11.80
C PRO A 19 -30.19 -9.04 -11.61
N THR A 20 -31.03 -9.06 -12.64
CA THR A 20 -32.44 -8.69 -12.55
C THR A 20 -33.12 -9.77 -11.71
N HIS A 21 -32.85 -9.77 -10.42
CA HIS A 21 -33.63 -10.48 -9.43
C HIS A 21 -34.56 -9.46 -8.80
N SER A 22 -35.84 -9.70 -9.04
CA SER A 22 -36.96 -9.20 -8.27
C SER A 22 -36.73 -9.42 -6.77
N VAL A 23 -36.12 -8.44 -6.11
CA VAL A 23 -35.97 -8.40 -4.65
C VAL A 23 -36.42 -7.02 -4.21
N GLY A 24 -37.20 -7.00 -3.13
CA GLY A 24 -37.91 -5.84 -2.62
C GLY A 24 -37.04 -4.59 -2.52
N ARG A 25 -37.75 -3.46 -2.65
CA ARG A 25 -37.36 -2.05 -2.61
C ARG A 25 -36.31 -1.71 -1.52
N CYS A 26 -35.09 -2.22 -1.62
CA CYS A 26 -33.94 -1.66 -0.92
C CYS A 26 -33.64 -0.33 -1.61
N SER A 27 -33.66 0.76 -0.85
CA SER A 27 -33.28 2.07 -1.42
C SER A 27 -31.88 1.97 -2.02
N GLU A 28 -31.61 2.69 -3.11
CA GLU A 28 -30.30 2.71 -3.77
C GLU A 28 -29.14 2.99 -2.79
N GLY A 29 -29.43 3.74 -1.72
CA GLY A 29 -28.51 3.98 -0.60
C GLY A 29 -28.18 2.73 0.24
N GLU A 30 -29.11 1.79 0.43
CA GLU A 30 -28.83 0.53 1.15
C GLU A 30 -27.91 -0.37 0.34
N PHE A 31 -28.10 -0.42 -0.99
CA PHE A 31 -27.20 -1.16 -1.88
C PHE A 31 -25.78 -0.56 -1.89
N TYR A 32 -25.66 0.77 -2.01
CA TYR A 32 -24.36 1.43 -1.96
C TYR A 32 -23.66 1.27 -0.61
N ARG A 33 -24.39 1.35 0.50
CA ARG A 33 -23.86 1.07 1.85
C ARG A 33 -23.33 -0.37 1.95
N ALA A 34 -24.08 -1.35 1.47
CA ALA A 34 -23.65 -2.75 1.46
C ALA A 34 -22.37 -2.94 0.62
N ALA A 35 -22.27 -2.28 -0.53
CA ALA A 35 -21.07 -2.31 -1.36
C ALA A 35 -19.85 -1.70 -0.64
N LEU A 36 -20.01 -0.57 0.04
CA LEU A 36 -18.94 0.04 0.85
C LEU A 36 -18.48 -0.87 1.99
N GLU A 37 -19.41 -1.52 2.70
CA GLU A 37 -19.08 -2.43 3.80
C GLU A 37 -18.32 -3.67 3.27
N HIS A 38 -18.69 -4.16 2.09
CA HIS A 38 -17.95 -5.23 1.42
C HIS A 38 -16.53 -4.80 1.05
N CYS A 39 -16.36 -3.61 0.45
CA CYS A 39 -15.05 -3.04 0.14
C CYS A 39 -14.19 -2.87 1.39
N ARG A 40 -14.79 -2.39 2.49
CA ARG A 40 -14.12 -2.24 3.78
C ARG A 40 -13.65 -3.59 4.34
N SER A 41 -14.54 -4.58 4.35
CA SER A 41 -14.24 -5.94 4.83
C SER A 41 -13.13 -6.60 4.01
N TYR A 42 -13.17 -6.42 2.68
CA TYR A 42 -12.12 -6.90 1.78
C TYR A 42 -10.77 -6.23 2.08
N ASN A 43 -10.74 -4.90 2.21
CA ASN A 43 -9.52 -4.16 2.55
C ASN A 43 -8.95 -4.58 3.91
N ALA A 44 -9.80 -4.83 4.90
CA ALA A 44 -9.35 -5.33 6.21
C ALA A 44 -8.68 -6.70 6.10
N ARG A 45 -9.28 -7.63 5.35
CA ARG A 45 -8.68 -8.95 5.08
C ARG A 45 -7.34 -8.82 4.33
N LEU A 46 -7.28 -7.96 3.32
CA LEU A 46 -6.05 -7.71 2.56
C LEU A 46 -4.92 -7.17 3.45
N CYS A 47 -5.21 -6.24 4.34
CA CYS A 47 -4.26 -5.72 5.31
C CYS A 47 -3.77 -6.80 6.27
N ALA A 48 -4.66 -7.65 6.78
CA ALA A 48 -4.30 -8.76 7.66
C ALA A 48 -3.37 -9.76 6.95
N GLU A 49 -3.72 -10.20 5.73
CA GLU A 49 -2.89 -11.11 4.94
C GLU A 49 -1.51 -10.50 4.62
N ARG A 50 -1.46 -9.20 4.29
CA ARG A 50 -0.20 -8.48 4.06
C ARG A 50 0.67 -8.52 5.30
N SER A 51 0.11 -8.25 6.48
CA SER A 51 0.85 -8.26 7.75
C SER A 51 1.37 -9.65 8.11
N LEU A 52 0.61 -10.71 7.81
CA LEU A 52 1.02 -12.10 8.08
C LEU A 52 2.18 -12.57 7.20
N ARG A 53 2.34 -12.01 5.99
CA ARG A 53 3.41 -12.38 5.05
C ARG A 53 4.71 -11.60 5.24
N LEU A 54 4.72 -10.57 6.09
CA LEU A 54 5.93 -9.79 6.38
C LEU A 54 6.70 -10.42 7.56
N PRO A 55 8.05 -10.43 7.51
CA PRO A 55 8.91 -9.88 6.47
C PRO A 55 9.03 -10.78 5.22
N PHE A 56 9.15 -10.17 4.05
CA PHE A 56 9.38 -10.89 2.79
C PHE A 56 10.86 -11.19 2.63
N LEU A 57 11.23 -12.47 2.45
CA LEU A 57 12.62 -12.86 2.26
C LEU A 57 12.99 -12.85 0.77
N ASP A 58 13.85 -11.93 0.36
CA ASP A 58 14.34 -11.86 -1.01
C ASP A 58 15.48 -12.87 -1.23
N ALA A 59 15.29 -13.81 -2.15
CA ALA A 59 16.22 -14.89 -2.42
C ALA A 59 17.54 -14.42 -3.06
N GLN A 60 17.53 -13.33 -3.84
CA GLN A 60 18.73 -12.86 -4.52
C GLN A 60 19.65 -12.06 -3.60
N THR A 61 19.09 -11.24 -2.71
CA THR A 61 19.86 -10.36 -1.81
C THR A 61 20.02 -10.91 -0.40
N GLY A 62 19.21 -11.89 -0.01
CA GLY A 62 19.15 -12.40 1.37
C GLY A 62 18.53 -11.42 2.36
N VAL A 63 17.94 -10.32 1.89
CA VAL A 63 17.35 -9.29 2.76
C VAL A 63 15.92 -9.66 3.12
N ALA A 64 15.62 -9.67 4.42
CA ALA A 64 14.26 -9.71 4.93
C ALA A 64 13.61 -8.32 4.81
N GLN A 65 12.88 -8.11 3.72
CA GLN A 65 12.24 -6.84 3.37
C GLN A 65 10.99 -6.57 4.22
N GLY A 66 10.87 -5.31 4.64
CA GLY A 66 9.69 -4.75 5.29
C GLY A 66 9.16 -3.54 4.52
N ASN A 67 8.28 -2.76 5.16
CA ASN A 67 7.87 -1.48 4.60
C ASN A 67 9.08 -0.54 4.50
N CYS A 68 9.27 0.07 3.32
CA CYS A 68 10.35 1.01 3.06
C CYS A 68 9.80 2.41 2.73
N TYR A 69 10.65 3.43 2.86
CA TYR A 69 10.31 4.84 2.65
C TYR A 69 11.22 5.48 1.57
N ILE A 70 11.77 4.64 0.68
CA ILE A 70 12.67 5.08 -0.39
C ILE A 70 11.90 5.78 -1.52
N TRP A 71 10.62 5.47 -1.68
CA TRP A 71 9.75 6.05 -2.69
C TRP A 71 9.18 7.36 -2.17
N MET A 72 9.60 8.47 -2.77
CA MET A 72 9.18 9.82 -2.39
C MET A 72 8.56 10.54 -3.58
N GLU A 73 7.45 11.23 -3.33
CA GLU A 73 6.75 12.01 -4.35
C GLU A 73 7.49 13.31 -4.68
N LYS A 74 7.17 13.89 -5.85
CA LYS A 74 7.73 15.19 -6.27
C LYS A 74 7.35 16.32 -5.30
N THR A 75 6.18 16.22 -4.66
CA THR A 75 5.68 17.14 -3.63
C THR A 75 6.57 17.15 -2.38
N HIS A 76 7.27 16.06 -2.08
CA HIS A 76 8.19 15.96 -0.94
C HIS A 76 9.59 16.54 -1.24
N ARG A 77 9.86 16.93 -2.49
CA ARG A 77 11.15 17.50 -2.90
C ARG A 77 11.25 18.94 -2.41
N GLY A 78 12.12 19.19 -1.45
CA GLY A 78 12.48 20.52 -0.96
C GLY A 78 13.77 21.07 -1.59
N PRO A 79 14.09 22.36 -1.35
CA PRO A 79 15.38 22.92 -1.71
C PRO A 79 16.52 22.21 -0.96
N GLY A 80 17.75 22.27 -1.49
CA GLY A 80 18.94 21.78 -0.79
C GLY A 80 19.19 22.54 0.51
N LEU A 81 19.65 21.83 1.56
CA LEU A 81 19.93 22.40 2.88
C LEU A 81 21.41 22.72 3.09
N SER A 82 22.29 22.06 2.33
CA SER A 82 23.74 22.23 2.41
C SER A 82 24.32 22.80 1.10
N PRO A 83 25.46 23.50 1.12
CA PRO A 83 26.12 23.99 -0.08
C PRO A 83 26.37 22.84 -1.08
N GLY A 84 26.01 23.05 -2.36
CA GLY A 84 26.13 22.05 -3.42
C GLY A 84 24.99 21.01 -3.48
N GLN A 85 24.04 21.03 -2.55
CA GLN A 85 22.87 20.15 -2.58
C GLN A 85 21.77 20.75 -3.47
N LEU A 86 21.31 20.00 -4.48
CA LEU A 86 20.22 20.45 -5.36
C LEU A 86 18.85 20.31 -4.68
N TYR A 87 18.60 19.17 -4.03
CA TYR A 87 17.32 18.84 -3.41
C TYR A 87 17.50 18.18 -2.05
N SER A 88 16.52 18.42 -1.17
CA SER A 88 16.38 17.73 0.10
C SER A 88 15.03 17.01 0.16
N TYR A 89 14.95 15.94 0.94
CA TYR A 89 13.72 15.17 1.17
C TYR A 89 13.50 15.00 2.67
N PRO A 90 12.26 14.80 3.13
CA PRO A 90 11.95 14.66 4.55
C PRO A 90 12.68 13.45 5.15
N ALA A 91 13.53 13.72 6.14
CA ALA A 91 14.23 12.67 6.88
C ALA A 91 13.33 12.08 7.97
N ARG A 92 13.37 10.76 8.15
CA ARG A 92 12.63 10.08 9.21
C ARG A 92 13.47 10.04 10.49
N CYS A 93 12.91 10.56 11.59
CA CYS A 93 13.51 10.42 12.90
C CYS A 93 13.57 8.94 13.31
N TRP A 94 14.73 8.51 13.81
CA TRP A 94 14.94 7.16 14.32
C TRP A 94 15.71 7.22 15.64
N ARG A 95 15.55 6.21 16.47
CA ARG A 95 16.25 6.10 17.76
C ARG A 95 16.73 4.68 17.96
N LYS A 96 18.04 4.51 18.14
CA LYS A 96 18.63 3.21 18.49
C LYS A 96 18.18 2.82 19.89
N ARG A 97 17.59 1.64 20.04
CA ARG A 97 17.25 1.08 21.37
C ARG A 97 18.54 0.65 22.09
N ARG A 98 18.67 0.98 23.37
CA ARG A 98 19.75 0.48 24.23
C ARG A 98 19.57 -1.03 24.41
N ARG A 99 20.63 -1.82 24.24
CA ARG A 99 20.60 -3.26 24.52
C ARG A 99 20.55 -3.44 26.04
N LEU A 100 19.56 -4.17 26.55
CA LEU A 100 19.57 -4.63 27.94
C LEU A 100 20.54 -5.82 28.04
N HIS A 101 21.17 -6.00 29.19
CA HIS A 101 21.97 -7.20 29.46
C HIS A 101 21.00 -8.40 29.46
N ILE A 102 21.34 -9.48 28.75
CA ILE A 102 20.43 -10.62 28.50
C ILE A 102 19.91 -11.26 29.80
N LEU A 103 20.65 -11.09 30.91
CA LEU A 103 20.30 -11.61 32.23
C LEU A 103 19.21 -10.82 32.97
N GLU A 104 18.87 -9.61 32.51
CA GLU A 104 17.88 -8.74 33.15
C GLU A 104 16.55 -8.68 32.36
N ASP A 105 16.37 -9.51 31.33
CA ASP A 105 15.11 -9.53 30.57
C ASP A 105 14.07 -10.38 31.31
N PRO A 106 12.99 -9.80 31.88
CA PRO A 106 11.97 -10.54 32.63
C PRO A 106 11.04 -11.38 31.73
N ARG A 107 11.36 -11.49 30.43
CA ARG A 107 10.58 -12.19 29.41
C ARG A 107 11.20 -13.52 28.97
N LEU A 108 12.22 -13.99 29.68
CA LEU A 108 12.68 -15.37 29.65
C LEU A 108 12.00 -16.18 30.75
#